data_AF-A0A2E6H0H6-F1
#
_entry.id   AF-A0A2E6H0H6-F1
#
_cell.length_a   1.000
_cell.length_b   1.000
_cell.length_c   1.000
_cell.angle_alpha   90.00
_cell.angle_beta   90.00
_cell.angle_gamma   90.00
#
_symmetry.space_group_name_H-M   'P 1'
#
loop_
_entity.id
_entity.type
_entity.pdbx_description
1 polymer ?
#
loop_
_entity_poly.entity_id
_entity_poly.type
_entity_poly.pdbx_seq_one_letter_code
_entity_poly.pdbx_strand_id
1 'polypeptide(L)'
;MNDFKSEEIKKKRGRRPRGFREEYVLDRSKSKFYVDLRKDRKALEKVFKLLEETNKKDFGCEITFKELAMYALGKLTEKDIEKIKESSLSEMEKVEKSLNEYNEKNGTNLNLGEYLVKKLSI
;
A
#
# COMPACT_ATOMS: atom_id res chain seq x y z
N MET A 1 27.90 -18.00 13.63
CA MET A 1 26.47 -17.68 13.49
C MET A 1 26.26 -16.39 14.27
N ASN A 2 26.04 -15.28 13.58
CA ASN A 2 25.99 -13.97 14.22
C ASN A 2 24.55 -13.67 14.68
N ASP A 3 24.39 -13.57 15.99
CA ASP A 3 23.15 -13.13 16.66
C ASP A 3 22.91 -11.64 16.41
N PHE A 4 21.90 -11.32 15.60
CA PHE A 4 21.38 -9.95 15.50
C PHE A 4 20.42 -9.68 16.67
N LYS A 5 20.93 -9.03 17.70
CA LYS A 5 20.15 -8.44 18.79
C LYS A 5 19.33 -7.27 18.24
N SER A 6 18.01 -7.41 18.18
CA SER A 6 17.10 -6.30 17.88
C SER A 6 16.90 -5.47 19.15
N GLU A 7 17.42 -4.25 19.17
CA GLU A 7 17.17 -3.28 20.25
C GLU A 7 15.68 -2.90 20.27
N GLU A 8 15.01 -3.23 21.38
CA GLU A 8 13.65 -2.76 21.67
C GLU A 8 13.67 -1.23 21.88
N ILE A 9 13.32 -0.47 20.84
CA ILE A 9 13.09 0.97 20.95
C ILE A 9 11.83 1.20 21.81
N LYS A 10 12.02 1.40 23.12
CA LYS A 10 10.96 1.83 24.05
C LYS A 10 10.42 3.19 23.60
N LYS A 11 9.26 3.20 22.93
CA LYS A 11 8.58 4.44 22.49
C LYS A 11 8.13 5.27 23.70
N LYS A 12 8.77 6.43 23.93
CA LYS A 12 8.33 7.43 24.91
C LYS A 12 6.94 7.95 24.50
N ARG A 13 5.98 7.93 25.44
CA ARG A 13 4.62 8.48 25.25
C ARG A 13 4.71 10.01 25.30
N GLY A 14 4.80 10.64 24.14
CA GLY A 14 4.75 12.10 23.97
C GLY A 14 3.85 12.49 22.80
N ARG A 15 3.37 13.74 22.79
CA ARG A 15 2.59 14.31 21.68
C ARG A 15 3.50 14.42 20.46
N ARG A 16 3.17 13.67 19.39
CA ARG A 16 3.92 13.72 18.13
C ARG A 16 3.79 15.11 17.49
N PRO A 17 4.87 15.68 16.93
CA PRO A 17 4.81 16.94 16.19
C PRO A 17 3.85 16.87 15.00
N ARG A 18 3.26 18.02 14.64
CA ARG A 18 2.40 18.12 13.45
C ARG A 18 3.27 17.90 12.21
N GLY A 19 2.92 16.90 11.38
CA GLY A 19 3.70 16.51 10.20
C GLY A 19 4.67 15.33 10.41
N PHE A 20 4.73 14.76 11.61
CA PHE A 20 5.52 13.56 11.85
C PHE A 20 4.93 12.35 11.12
N ARG A 21 5.59 11.92 10.03
CA ARG A 21 5.35 10.62 9.38
C ARG A 21 6.30 9.60 10.01
N GLU A 22 5.76 8.57 10.66
CA GLU A 22 6.59 7.43 11.08
C GLU A 22 7.10 6.72 9.83
N GLU A 23 8.41 6.53 9.73
CA GLU A 23 8.99 5.67 8.71
C GLU A 23 8.46 4.24 8.91
N TYR A 24 7.95 3.64 7.84
CA TYR A 24 7.43 2.29 7.90
C TYR A 24 8.59 1.30 7.99
N VAL A 25 8.80 0.73 9.18
CA VAL A 25 9.75 -0.35 9.38
C VAL A 25 9.00 -1.68 9.35
N LEU A 26 9.34 -2.53 8.38
CA LEU A 26 8.80 -3.88 8.28
C LEU A 26 9.40 -4.74 9.40
N ASP A 27 8.57 -5.08 10.37
CA ASP A 27 8.93 -6.02 11.43
C ASP A 27 8.84 -7.46 10.91
N ARG A 28 10.02 -8.04 10.62
CA ARG A 28 10.13 -9.41 10.11
C ARG A 28 9.91 -10.49 11.18
N SER A 29 9.78 -10.12 12.46
CA SER A 29 9.46 -11.07 13.53
C SER A 29 7.96 -11.42 13.60
N LYS A 30 7.11 -10.65 12.91
CA LYS A 30 5.66 -10.86 12.90
C LYS A 30 5.29 -12.11 12.12
N SER A 31 4.59 -13.01 12.80
CA SER A 31 4.04 -14.24 12.21
C SER A 31 2.55 -14.14 11.85
N LYS A 32 1.87 -13.05 12.24
CA LYS A 32 0.43 -12.88 12.05
C LYS A 32 0.12 -11.57 11.35
N PHE A 33 -0.74 -11.65 10.34
CA PHE A 33 -1.30 -10.51 9.62
C PHE A 33 -2.82 -10.55 9.74
N TYR A 34 -3.43 -9.39 9.98
CA TYR A 34 -4.87 -9.24 10.07
C TYR A 34 -5.32 -8.14 9.12
N VAL A 35 -6.43 -8.35 8.43
CA VAL A 35 -7.07 -7.36 7.57
C VAL A 35 -8.38 -6.97 8.21
N ASP A 36 -8.53 -5.70 8.59
CA ASP A 36 -9.77 -5.17 9.15
C ASP A 36 -10.63 -4.56 8.04
N LEU A 37 -11.73 -5.23 7.70
CA LEU A 37 -12.69 -4.80 6.69
C LEU A 37 -13.96 -4.19 7.29
N ARG A 38 -14.02 -3.95 8.61
CA ARG A 38 -15.24 -3.45 9.29
C ARG A 38 -15.77 -2.14 8.71
N LYS A 39 -14.89 -1.27 8.22
CA LYS A 39 -15.25 0.03 7.63
C LYS A 39 -15.43 -0.01 6.11
N ASP A 40 -15.04 -1.10 5.46
CA ASP A 40 -15.13 -1.26 4.00
C ASP A 40 -16.07 -2.42 3.66
N ARG A 41 -17.37 -2.12 3.70
CA ARG A 41 -18.42 -3.10 3.40
C ARG A 41 -18.32 -3.64 1.98
N LYS A 42 -17.84 -2.84 1.01
CA LYS A 42 -17.70 -3.27 -0.38
C LYS A 42 -16.59 -4.30 -0.53
N ALA A 43 -15.44 -4.07 0.11
CA ALA A 43 -14.36 -5.05 0.14
C ALA A 43 -14.78 -6.34 0.85
N LEU A 44 -15.49 -6.22 1.98
CA LEU A 44 -15.99 -7.36 2.73
C LEU A 44 -16.94 -8.24 1.91
N GLU A 45 -17.89 -7.62 1.19
CA GLU A 45 -18.83 -8.34 0.33
C GLU A 45 -18.12 -9.07 -0.83
N LYS A 46 -17.09 -8.44 -1.43
CA LYS A 46 -16.25 -9.09 -2.45
C LYS A 46 -15.55 -10.33 -1.90
N VAL A 47 -15.03 -10.25 -0.67
CA VAL A 47 -14.38 -11.39 -0.01
C VAL A 47 -15.37 -12.54 0.18
N PHE A 48 -16.57 -12.26 0.71
CA PHE A 48 -17.59 -13.30 0.90
C PHE A 48 -18.01 -13.94 -0.42
N LYS A 49 -18.29 -13.15 -1.46
CA LYS A 49 -18.67 -13.68 -2.77
C LYS A 49 -17.59 -14.60 -3.35
N LEU A 50 -16.32 -14.21 -3.27
CA LEU A 50 -15.21 -15.03 -3.74
C LEU A 50 -15.06 -16.32 -2.94
N LEU A 51 -15.23 -16.27 -1.62
CA LEU A 51 -15.19 -17.47 -0.77
C LEU A 51 -16.33 -18.43 -1.10
N GLU A 52 -17.56 -17.93 -1.26
CA GLU A 52 -18.70 -18.74 -1.67
C GLU A 52 -18.47 -19.39 -3.02
N GLU A 53 -18.01 -18.62 -4.02
CA GLU A 53 -17.74 -19.12 -5.36
C GLU A 53 -16.63 -20.17 -5.37
N THR A 54 -15.53 -19.90 -4.68
CA THR A 54 -14.36 -20.79 -4.66
C THR A 54 -14.63 -22.09 -3.89
N ASN A 55 -15.58 -22.08 -2.95
CA ASN A 55 -15.99 -23.27 -2.20
C ASN A 55 -17.17 -24.04 -2.82
N LYS A 56 -17.74 -23.60 -3.94
CA LYS A 56 -18.68 -24.40 -4.72
C LYS A 56 -17.92 -25.49 -5.48
N LYS A 57 -17.61 -26.58 -4.78
CA LYS A 57 -16.85 -27.72 -5.29
C LYS A 57 -17.27 -29.03 -4.63
N ASP A 58 -17.04 -30.13 -5.32
CA ASP A 58 -17.46 -31.46 -4.87
C ASP A 58 -16.44 -32.15 -3.95
N PHE A 59 -15.17 -31.74 -3.99
CA PHE A 59 -14.06 -32.40 -3.29
C PHE A 59 -13.03 -31.42 -2.69
N GLY A 60 -12.29 -31.92 -1.70
CA GLY A 60 -11.19 -31.19 -1.05
C GLY A 60 -11.62 -30.38 0.18
N CYS A 61 -10.63 -29.86 0.91
CA CYS A 61 -10.86 -29.08 2.13
C CYS A 61 -11.43 -27.70 1.82
N GLU A 62 -12.15 -27.11 2.78
CA GLU A 62 -12.63 -25.72 2.71
C GLU A 62 -11.48 -24.74 2.39
N ILE A 63 -11.73 -23.84 1.45
CA ILE A 63 -10.82 -22.75 1.09
C ILE A 63 -11.19 -21.56 1.98
N THR A 64 -10.24 -21.13 2.81
CA THR A 64 -10.42 -19.98 3.68
C THR A 64 -9.85 -18.72 3.03
N PHE A 65 -10.06 -17.57 3.68
CA PHE A 65 -9.45 -16.32 3.25
C PHE A 65 -7.92 -16.41 3.18
N LYS A 66 -7.29 -17.23 4.03
CA LYS A 66 -5.84 -17.43 4.02
C LYS A 66 -5.36 -17.98 2.67
N GLU A 67 -5.98 -19.04 2.16
CA GLU A 67 -5.59 -19.66 0.89
C GLU A 67 -5.80 -18.69 -0.28
N LEU A 68 -6.95 -17.99 -0.30
CA LEU A 68 -7.21 -16.96 -1.31
C LEU A 68 -6.15 -15.84 -1.28
N ALA A 69 -5.83 -15.33 -0.09
CA ALA A 69 -4.86 -14.26 0.07
C ALA A 69 -3.46 -14.72 -0.37
N MET A 70 -3.02 -15.91 0.05
CA MET A 70 -1.71 -16.44 -0.35
C MET A 70 -1.61 -16.67 -1.85
N TYR A 71 -2.67 -17.19 -2.48
CA TYR A 71 -2.73 -17.34 -3.93
C TYR A 71 -2.63 -15.99 -4.65
N ALA A 72 -3.43 -15.00 -4.23
CA ALA A 72 -3.44 -13.68 -4.82
C ALA A 72 -2.10 -12.96 -4.67
N LEU A 73 -1.46 -13.04 -3.49
CA LEU A 73 -0.13 -12.48 -3.24
C LEU A 73 0.93 -13.08 -4.17
N GLY A 74 0.84 -14.38 -4.45
CA GLY A 74 1.74 -15.06 -5.39
C GLY A 74 1.54 -14.70 -6.87
N LYS A 75 0.46 -13.98 -7.20
CA LYS A 75 0.14 -13.53 -8.57
C LYS A 75 0.45 -12.06 -8.82
N LEU A 76 0.86 -11.31 -7.79
CA LEU A 76 1.19 -9.89 -7.95
C LEU A 76 2.39 -9.73 -8.88
N THR A 77 2.23 -8.88 -9.90
CA THR A 77 3.31 -8.50 -10.80
C THR A 77 3.95 -7.18 -10.38
N GLU A 78 5.09 -6.84 -10.95
CA GLU A 78 5.74 -5.52 -10.74
C GLU A 78 4.80 -4.36 -11.08
N LYS A 79 4.02 -4.50 -12.17
CA LYS A 79 2.99 -3.51 -12.56
C LYS A 79 1.90 -3.36 -11.51
N ASP A 80 1.51 -4.44 -10.85
CA ASP A 80 0.52 -4.38 -9.77
C ASP A 80 1.09 -3.72 -8.53
N ILE A 81 2.37 -3.97 -8.21
CA ILE A 81 3.09 -3.29 -7.13
C ILE A 81 3.16 -1.78 -7.39
N GLU A 82 3.44 -1.37 -8.63
CA GLU A 82 3.42 0.05 -9.02
C GLU A 82 2.03 0.68 -8.83
N LYS A 83 0.97 0.00 -9.27
CA LYS A 83 -0.40 0.47 -9.06
C LYS A 83 -0.76 0.56 -7.58
N ILE A 84 -0.31 -0.39 -6.74
CA ILE A 84 -0.52 -0.33 -5.29
C ILE A 84 0.15 0.92 -4.71
N LYS A 85 1.41 1.19 -5.08
CA LYS A 85 2.12 2.42 -4.68
C LYS A 85 1.35 3.66 -5.12
N GLU A 86 0.92 3.73 -6.37
CA GLU A 86 0.16 4.86 -6.90
C GLU A 86 -1.20 5.05 -6.22
N SER A 87 -1.88 3.97 -5.87
CA SER A 87 -3.17 4.00 -5.18
C SER A 87 -3.06 4.57 -3.75
N SER A 88 -1.87 4.51 -3.15
CA SER A 88 -1.61 5.06 -1.82
C SER A 88 -1.39 6.57 -1.81
N LEU A 89 -1.20 7.19 -2.98
CA LEU A 89 -0.96 8.64 -3.10
C LEU A 89 -2.27 9.42 -3.08
N SER A 90 -2.28 10.52 -2.33
CA SER A 90 -3.32 11.56 -2.44
C SER A 90 -3.25 12.26 -3.80
N GLU A 91 -4.31 12.98 -4.17
CA GLU A 91 -4.35 13.73 -5.43
C GLU A 91 -3.20 14.74 -5.54
N MET A 92 -2.91 15.49 -4.47
CA MET A 92 -1.79 16.44 -4.45
C MET A 92 -0.44 15.73 -4.56
N GLU A 93 -0.24 14.60 -3.88
CA GLU A 93 1.01 13.83 -4.00
C GLU A 93 1.19 13.26 -5.42
N LYS A 94 0.11 12.93 -6.13
CA LYS A 94 0.18 12.55 -7.56
C LYS A 94 0.61 13.73 -8.43
N VAL A 95 0.08 14.93 -8.17
CA VAL A 95 0.48 16.15 -8.88
C VAL A 95 1.95 16.48 -8.62
N GLU A 96 2.39 16.44 -7.37
CA GLU A 96 3.80 16.67 -6.99
C GLU A 96 4.74 15.64 -7.63
N LYS A 97 4.36 14.35 -7.63
CA LYS A 97 5.11 13.31 -8.33
C LYS A 97 5.23 13.62 -9.83
N SER A 98 4.12 14.00 -10.46
CA SER A 98 4.08 14.36 -11.88
C SER A 98 4.94 15.59 -12.21
N LEU A 99 4.99 16.57 -11.30
CA LEU A 99 5.88 17.73 -11.39
C LEU A 99 7.35 17.30 -11.32
N ASN A 100 7.72 16.50 -10.32
CA ASN A 100 9.10 16.05 -10.14
C ASN A 100 9.57 15.23 -11.34
N GLU A 101 8.76 14.28 -11.81
CA GLU A 101 9.06 13.49 -13.01
C GLU A 101 9.20 14.36 -14.26
N TYR A 102 8.39 15.41 -14.40
CA TYR A 102 8.49 16.35 -15.52
C TYR A 102 9.79 17.16 -15.45
N ASN A 103 10.13 17.70 -14.28
CA ASN A 103 11.35 18.46 -14.05
C ASN A 103 12.60 17.62 -14.34
N GLU A 104 12.64 16.38 -13.85
CA GLU A 104 13.72 15.44 -14.12
C GLU A 104 13.85 15.12 -15.62
N LYS A 105 12.74 14.80 -16.29
CA LYS A 105 12.75 14.42 -17.72
C LYS A 105 13.13 15.57 -18.65
N ASN A 106 12.76 16.80 -18.30
CA ASN A 106 12.95 17.97 -19.17
C ASN A 106 14.12 18.87 -18.72
N GLY A 107 14.82 18.52 -17.63
CA GLY A 107 15.86 19.36 -17.05
C GLY A 107 15.33 20.73 -16.60
N THR A 108 14.06 20.79 -16.18
CA THR A 108 13.42 22.03 -15.71
C THR A 108 13.38 22.08 -14.18
N ASN A 109 13.13 23.26 -13.63
CA ASN A 109 12.93 23.45 -12.19
C ASN A 109 11.66 24.28 -11.95
N LEU A 110 10.55 23.83 -12.56
CA LEU A 110 9.26 24.50 -12.42
C LEU A 110 8.74 24.33 -10.99
N ASN A 111 8.13 25.39 -10.46
CA ASN A 111 7.29 25.28 -9.27
C ASN A 111 5.90 24.72 -9.63
N LEU A 112 5.11 24.37 -8.61
CA LEU A 112 3.79 23.76 -8.81
C LEU A 112 2.84 24.65 -9.64
N GLY A 113 2.85 25.97 -9.42
CA GLY A 113 2.02 26.91 -10.17
C GLY A 113 2.40 26.97 -11.64
N GLU A 114 3.69 27.13 -11.95
CA GLU A 114 4.23 27.16 -13.30
C GLU A 114 3.96 25.85 -14.06
N TYR A 115 4.09 24.73 -13.35
CA TYR A 115 3.77 23.42 -13.91
C TYR A 115 2.29 23.27 -14.25
N LEU A 116 1.40 23.71 -13.37
CA LEU A 116 -0.04 23.63 -13.61
C LEU A 116 -0.48 24.53 -14.75
N VAL A 117 -0.01 25.79 -14.80
CA VAL A 117 -0.23 26.74 -15.91
C VAL A 117 0.18 26.09 -17.23
N LYS A 118 1.40 25.53 -17.28
CA LYS A 118 1.92 24.86 -18.47
C LYS A 118 1.12 23.61 -18.86
N LYS A 119 0.71 22.80 -17.88
CA LYS A 119 -0.01 21.54 -18.14
C LYS A 119 -1.46 21.78 -18.56
N LEU A 120 -2.10 22.80 -18.00
CA LEU A 120 -3.48 23.18 -18.29
C LEU A 120 -3.59 24.12 -19.49
N SER A 121 -2.45 24.59 -20.05
CA SER A 121 -2.40 25.47 -21.23
C SER A 121 -3.24 26.75 -21.08
N ILE A 122 -3.21 27.32 -19.87
CA ILE A 122 -3.87 28.57 -19.47
C ILE A 122 -2.82 29.61 -19.08
#